data_AF-A0A165N459-F1
#
_entry.id   AF-A0A165N459-F1
#
_cell.length_a   1.000
_cell.length_b   1.000
_cell.length_c   1.000
_cell.angle_alpha   90.00
_cell.angle_beta   90.00
_cell.angle_gamma   90.00
#
_symmetry.space_group_name_H-M   'P 1'
#
loop_
_entity.id
_entity.type
_entity.pdbx_description
1 polymer ?
#
loop_
_entity_poly.entity_id
_entity_poly.type
_entity_poly.pdbx_seq_one_letter_code
_entity_poly.pdbx_strand_id
1 'polypeptide(L)'
;SGWLSDLRSNLLKINVLLPRELSSSSVAKCMADLKSAMQTALRNEVDSSPKLELLQRRVEFSAKGRTESPVLLFRSYLRIQEWALRQALTRLLVSDHRLSIEILRRAPEPIPREERLCRFCVAAVEEPIHALFECECSLDLVTLRRNFWE
;
A
#
# COMPACT_ATOMS: atom_id res chain seq x y z
N SER A 1 19.48 9.19 31.76
CA SER A 1 18.29 8.49 31.24
C SER A 1 18.71 7.07 30.91
N GLY A 2 17.93 6.05 31.29
CA GLY A 2 18.22 4.66 30.92
C GLY A 2 17.28 4.18 29.81
N TRP A 3 17.72 3.20 29.01
CA TRP A 3 16.98 2.66 27.87
C TRP A 3 15.51 2.34 28.16
N LEU A 4 15.21 1.85 29.37
CA LEU A 4 13.85 1.49 29.79
C LEU A 4 12.94 2.71 29.98
N SER A 5 13.50 3.83 30.47
CA SER A 5 12.78 5.10 30.59
C SER A 5 12.47 5.68 29.21
N ASP A 6 13.42 5.58 28.29
CA ASP A 6 13.26 6.06 26.92
C ASP A 6 12.23 5.21 26.16
N LEU A 7 12.25 3.89 26.35
CA LEU A 7 11.23 2.99 25.80
C LEU A 7 9.84 3.36 26.32
N ARG A 8 9.66 3.53 27.64
CA ARG A 8 8.38 3.95 28.22
C ARG A 8 7.87 5.27 27.64
N SER A 9 8.76 6.26 27.53
CA SER A 9 8.43 7.57 26.96
C SER A 9 7.94 7.45 25.52
N ASN A 10 8.62 6.64 24.69
CA ASN A 10 8.22 6.46 23.29
C ASN A 10 6.93 5.64 23.13
N LEU A 11 6.72 4.61 23.95
CA LEU A 11 5.46 3.85 23.95
C LEU A 11 4.27 4.72 24.35
N LEU A 12 4.45 5.62 25.32
CA LEU A 12 3.39 6.54 25.74
C LEU A 12 2.96 7.49 24.62
N LYS A 13 3.88 7.94 23.76
CA LYS A 13 3.55 8.80 22.59
C LYS A 13 2.57 8.14 21.61
N ILE A 14 2.51 6.81 21.60
CA ILE A 14 1.60 6.02 20.77
C ILE A 14 0.50 5.35 21.59
N ASN A 15 0.24 5.85 22.81
CA ASN A 15 -0.78 5.36 23.74
C ASN A 15 -0.60 3.89 24.18
N VAL A 16 0.65 3.40 24.22
CA VAL A 16 0.98 2.06 24.72
C VAL A 16 1.63 2.20 26.10
N LEU A 17 1.08 1.50 27.10
CA LEU A 17 1.55 1.57 28.48
C LEU A 17 2.52 0.42 28.80
N LEU A 18 3.73 0.76 29.25
CA LEU A 18 4.66 -0.17 29.89
C LEU A 18 4.80 0.19 31.38
N PRO A 19 4.22 -0.60 32.31
CA PRO A 19 4.21 -0.27 33.73
C PRO A 19 5.61 -0.24 34.35
N ARG A 20 5.71 0.37 35.54
CA ARG A 20 6.97 0.49 36.30
C ARG A 20 7.49 -0.88 36.74
N GLU A 21 6.62 -1.68 37.34
CA GLU A 21 6.88 -3.08 37.68
C GLU A 21 6.69 -3.95 36.45
N LEU A 22 7.73 -4.69 36.08
CA LEU A 22 7.73 -5.56 34.91
C LEU A 22 7.41 -6.98 35.33
N SER A 23 6.36 -7.54 34.72
CA SER A 23 6.03 -8.95 34.79
C SER A 23 5.92 -9.52 33.37
N SER A 24 5.99 -10.85 33.24
CA SER A 24 5.78 -11.51 31.95
C SER A 24 4.43 -11.15 31.33
N SER A 25 3.38 -11.00 32.15
CA SER A 25 2.05 -10.61 31.69
C SER A 25 1.99 -9.14 31.24
N SER A 26 2.65 -8.23 31.95
CA SER A 26 2.67 -6.81 31.56
C SER A 26 3.43 -6.59 30.24
N VAL A 27 4.54 -7.32 30.06
CA VAL A 27 5.32 -7.27 28.80
C VAL A 27 4.51 -7.85 27.64
N ALA A 28 3.87 -9.01 27.83
CA ALA A 28 3.02 -9.61 26.80
C ALA A 28 1.86 -8.69 26.38
N LYS A 29 1.20 -8.05 27.35
CA LYS A 29 0.16 -7.05 27.07
C LYS A 29 0.72 -5.86 26.29
N CYS A 30 1.84 -5.28 26.75
CA CYS A 30 2.49 -4.16 26.06
C CYS A 30 2.85 -4.50 24.61
N MET A 31 3.33 -5.73 24.34
CA MET A 31 3.64 -6.18 22.97
C MET A 31 2.37 -6.29 22.11
N ALA A 32 1.27 -6.79 22.67
CA ALA A 32 -0.01 -6.87 21.97
C ALA A 32 -0.57 -5.47 21.65
N ASP A 33 -0.55 -4.57 22.63
CA ASP A 33 -1.00 -3.18 22.48
C ASP A 33 -0.14 -2.44 21.45
N LEU A 34 1.19 -2.62 21.48
CA LEU A 34 2.11 -2.08 20.48
C LEU A 34 1.78 -2.57 19.08
N LYS A 35 1.55 -3.87 18.91
CA LYS A 35 1.18 -4.45 17.61
C LYS A 35 -0.13 -3.85 17.08
N SER A 36 -1.13 -3.68 17.94
CA SER A 36 -2.39 -3.06 17.57
C SER A 36 -2.21 -1.59 17.18
N ALA A 37 -1.46 -0.81 17.98
CA ALA A 37 -1.16 0.59 17.68
C ALA A 37 -0.44 0.74 16.33
N MET A 38 0.55 -0.11 16.05
CA MET A 38 1.25 -0.14 14.77
C MET A 38 0.31 -0.47 13.59
N GLN A 39 -0.56 -1.47 13.74
CA GLN A 39 -1.51 -1.85 12.70
C GLN A 39 -2.51 -0.71 12.41
N THR A 40 -3.02 -0.05 13.45
CA THR A 40 -3.93 1.09 13.29
C THR A 40 -3.24 2.27 12.63
N ALA A 41 -2.02 2.62 13.07
CA ALA A 41 -1.26 3.71 12.47
C ALA A 41 -1.01 3.47 10.97
N LEU A 42 -0.53 2.27 10.61
CA LEU A 42 -0.28 1.93 9.20
C LEU A 42 -1.56 1.88 8.37
N ARG A 43 -2.68 1.39 8.95
CA ARG A 43 -3.97 1.40 8.27
C ARG A 43 -4.39 2.83 7.93
N ASN A 44 -4.29 3.74 8.90
CA ASN A 44 -4.65 5.15 8.73
C ASN A 44 -3.77 5.83 7.67
N GLU A 45 -2.46 5.55 7.64
CA GLU A 45 -1.55 6.05 6.61
C GLU A 45 -1.95 5.57 5.20
N VAL A 46 -2.31 4.30 5.05
CA VAL A 46 -2.77 3.75 3.76
C VAL A 46 -4.11 4.37 3.33
N ASP A 47 -5.08 4.41 4.25
CA ASP A 47 -6.44 4.84 3.96
C ASP A 47 -6.55 6.37 3.72
N SER A 48 -5.68 7.16 4.33
CA SER A 48 -5.62 8.62 4.12
C SER A 48 -4.77 9.03 2.90
N SER A 49 -3.92 8.14 2.40
CA SER A 49 -3.00 8.47 1.31
C SER A 49 -3.68 8.36 -0.05
N PRO A 50 -3.79 9.46 -0.83
CA PRO A 50 -4.33 9.39 -2.20
C PRO A 50 -3.40 8.63 -3.17
N LYS A 51 -2.19 8.27 -2.74
CA LYS A 51 -1.21 7.52 -3.55
C LYS A 51 -1.43 6.02 -3.46
N LEU A 52 -1.98 5.55 -2.35
CA LEU A 52 -2.03 4.13 -2.02
C LEU A 52 -3.42 3.54 -2.30
N GLU A 53 -4.16 4.12 -3.26
CA GLU A 53 -5.52 3.69 -3.62
C GLU A 53 -5.59 2.18 -3.91
N LEU A 54 -4.56 1.62 -4.55
CA LEU A 54 -4.50 0.18 -4.81
C LEU A 54 -4.27 -0.66 -3.56
N LEU A 55 -3.77 -0.09 -2.46
CA LEU A 55 -3.60 -0.77 -1.16
C LEU A 55 -4.80 -0.55 -0.23
N GLN A 56 -5.61 0.48 -0.48
CA GLN A 56 -6.82 0.76 0.27
C GLN A 56 -7.85 -0.35 0.10
N ARG A 57 -8.55 -0.68 1.19
CA ARG A 57 -9.68 -1.63 1.21
C ARG A 57 -9.41 -2.97 0.49
N ARG A 58 -8.14 -3.40 0.45
CA ARG A 58 -7.78 -4.68 -0.15
C ARG A 58 -8.50 -5.81 0.55
N VAL A 59 -8.98 -6.73 -0.26
CA VAL A 59 -9.60 -7.96 0.19
C VAL A 59 -8.77 -9.15 -0.26
N GLU A 60 -8.62 -10.12 0.63
CA GLU A 60 -8.06 -11.41 0.27
C GLU A 60 -9.23 -12.37 0.00
N PHE A 61 -9.06 -13.15 -1.06
CA PHE A 61 -9.96 -14.24 -1.38
C PHE A 61 -9.36 -15.52 -0.83
N SER A 62 -10.13 -16.22 -0.01
CA SER A 62 -9.76 -17.54 0.52
C SER A 62 -10.90 -18.52 0.26
N ALA A 63 -10.66 -19.82 0.49
CA ALA A 63 -11.71 -20.83 0.44
C ALA A 63 -12.89 -20.54 1.41
N LYS A 64 -12.67 -19.69 2.43
CA LYS A 64 -13.69 -19.26 3.40
C LYS A 64 -14.43 -17.98 2.99
N GLY A 65 -14.16 -17.47 1.78
CA GLY A 65 -14.76 -16.25 1.24
C GLY A 65 -13.85 -15.02 1.33
N ARG A 66 -14.48 -13.85 1.19
CA ARG A 66 -13.85 -12.53 1.13
C ARG A 66 -13.60 -12.01 2.54
N THR A 67 -12.34 -11.73 2.87
CA THR A 67 -11.96 -11.12 4.16
C THR A 67 -11.16 -9.85 3.94
N GLU A 68 -11.34 -8.86 4.82
CA GLU A 68 -10.47 -7.68 4.82
C GLU A 68 -9.02 -8.10 5.05
N SER A 69 -8.14 -7.55 4.22
CA SER A 69 -6.74 -7.90 4.28
C SER A 69 -6.01 -7.09 5.36
N PRO A 70 -5.32 -7.70 6.34
CA PRO A 70 -4.50 -6.98 7.31
C PRO A 70 -3.48 -6.08 6.61
N VAL A 71 -3.18 -4.89 7.19
CA VAL A 71 -2.21 -3.96 6.59
C VAL A 71 -0.80 -4.56 6.58
N LEU A 72 -0.42 -5.21 7.69
CA LEU A 72 0.80 -5.97 7.85
C LEU A 72 0.58 -7.44 7.47
N LEU A 73 0.70 -7.74 6.18
CA LEU A 73 0.60 -9.09 5.63
C LEU A 73 1.67 -9.31 4.57
N PHE A 74 2.33 -10.46 4.60
CA PHE A 74 3.19 -10.90 3.51
C PHE A 74 2.33 -11.25 2.29
N ARG A 75 2.57 -10.57 1.18
CA ARG A 75 1.70 -10.63 0.00
C ARG A 75 2.13 -11.71 -0.98
N SER A 76 1.16 -12.36 -1.63
CA SER A 76 1.40 -13.40 -2.62
C SER A 76 2.26 -12.93 -3.80
N TYR A 77 2.10 -11.69 -4.24
CA TYR A 77 2.92 -11.12 -5.32
C TYR A 77 4.41 -11.05 -4.98
N LEU A 78 4.79 -11.07 -3.70
CA LEU A 78 6.19 -11.14 -3.30
C LEU A 78 6.82 -12.53 -3.53
N ARG A 79 6.01 -13.54 -3.88
CA ARG A 79 6.47 -14.89 -4.26
C ARG A 79 6.74 -15.06 -5.74
N ILE A 80 6.39 -14.08 -6.58
CA ILE A 80 6.73 -14.09 -8.01
C ILE A 80 8.24 -14.29 -8.12
N GLN A 81 8.71 -15.32 -8.83
CA GLN A 81 10.13 -15.66 -8.90
C GLN A 81 10.93 -14.58 -9.64
N GLU A 82 10.42 -14.16 -10.80
CA GLU A 82 11.02 -13.12 -11.62
C GLU A 82 11.11 -11.80 -10.85
N TRP A 83 12.34 -11.35 -10.63
CA TRP A 83 12.64 -10.15 -9.85
C TRP A 83 12.02 -8.91 -10.49
N ALA A 84 12.14 -8.77 -11.82
CA ALA A 84 11.67 -7.57 -12.51
C ALA A 84 10.16 -7.39 -12.37
N LEU A 85 9.39 -8.49 -12.47
CA LEU A 85 7.94 -8.48 -12.31
C LEU A 85 7.53 -8.18 -10.86
N ARG A 86 8.18 -8.83 -9.88
CA ARG A 86 7.93 -8.57 -8.46
C ARG A 86 8.20 -7.10 -8.10
N GLN A 87 9.29 -6.53 -8.63
CA GLN A 87 9.63 -5.13 -8.43
C GLN A 87 8.62 -4.20 -9.10
N ALA A 88 8.28 -4.45 -10.37
CA ALA A 88 7.32 -3.63 -11.11
C ALA A 88 5.95 -3.58 -10.43
N LEU A 89 5.45 -4.74 -9.99
CA LEU A 89 4.19 -4.82 -9.26
C LEU A 89 4.27 -4.09 -7.91
N THR A 90 5.35 -4.30 -7.13
CA THR A 90 5.53 -3.57 -5.86
C THR A 90 5.51 -2.06 -6.09
N ARG A 91 6.26 -1.56 -7.08
CA ARG A 91 6.29 -0.13 -7.44
C ARG A 91 4.92 0.39 -7.86
N LEU A 92 4.15 -0.40 -8.62
CA LEU A 92 2.78 -0.05 -8.97
C LEU A 92 1.92 0.14 -7.71
N LEU A 93 2.00 -0.79 -6.76
CA LEU A 93 1.16 -0.75 -5.55
C LEU A 93 1.51 0.37 -4.58
N VAL A 94 2.80 0.73 -4.49
CA VAL A 94 3.26 1.81 -3.61
C VAL A 94 3.34 3.18 -4.29
N SER A 95 2.76 3.33 -5.49
CA SER A 95 2.76 4.59 -6.24
C SER A 95 4.15 5.10 -6.62
N ASP A 96 5.06 4.18 -6.95
CA ASP A 96 6.41 4.45 -7.46
C ASP A 96 6.57 4.04 -8.93
N HIS A 97 5.52 4.22 -9.72
CA HIS A 97 5.49 3.89 -11.14
C HIS A 97 5.64 5.13 -12.04
N ARG A 98 5.77 4.88 -13.34
CA ARG A 98 6.03 5.90 -14.37
C ARG A 98 4.77 6.33 -15.14
N LEU A 99 3.61 6.28 -14.50
CA LEU A 99 2.37 6.78 -15.11
C LEU A 99 2.23 8.28 -14.87
N SER A 100 1.50 8.99 -15.73
CA SER A 100 1.33 10.45 -15.70
C SER A 100 0.82 10.94 -14.35
N ILE A 101 -0.06 10.19 -13.67
CA ILE A 101 -0.57 10.55 -12.33
C ILE A 101 0.56 10.83 -11.33
N GLU A 102 1.67 10.10 -11.45
CA GLU A 102 2.84 10.19 -10.57
C GLU A 102 3.94 11.11 -11.11
N ILE A 103 4.30 10.96 -12.39
CA ILE A 103 5.40 11.73 -13.00
C ILE A 103 5.06 13.22 -13.03
N LEU A 104 3.86 13.57 -13.53
CA LEU A 104 3.46 14.97 -13.72
C LEU A 104 3.11 15.66 -12.39
N ARG A 105 2.89 14.89 -11.32
CA ARG A 105 2.79 15.43 -9.96
C ARG A 105 4.14 15.89 -9.41
N ARG A 106 5.23 15.23 -9.83
CA ARG A 106 6.61 15.47 -9.36
C ARG A 106 7.42 16.33 -10.35
N ALA A 107 6.78 16.85 -11.40
CA ALA A 107 7.40 17.77 -12.34
C ALA A 107 7.82 19.08 -11.63
N PRO A 108 8.80 19.82 -12.17
CA PRO A 108 9.21 21.13 -11.62
C PRO A 108 8.02 22.07 -11.40
N GLU A 109 7.08 22.05 -12.34
CA GLU A 109 5.75 22.64 -12.20
C GLU A 109 4.72 21.50 -12.14
N PRO A 110 4.16 21.21 -10.94
CA PRO A 110 3.17 20.14 -10.78
C PRO A 110 1.91 20.39 -11.59
N ILE A 111 1.56 19.44 -12.45
CA ILE A 111 0.36 19.51 -13.31
C ILE A 111 -0.89 19.13 -12.48
N PRO A 112 -2.04 19.81 -12.64
CA PRO A 112 -3.31 19.43 -12.01
C PRO A 112 -3.70 17.98 -12.33
N ARG A 113 -4.41 17.29 -11.41
CA ARG A 113 -4.64 15.83 -11.52
C ARG A 113 -5.38 15.46 -12.80
N GLU A 114 -6.41 16.23 -13.11
CA GLU A 114 -7.31 16.16 -14.26
C GLU A 114 -6.59 16.32 -15.60
N GLU A 115 -5.44 17.00 -15.61
CA GLU A 115 -4.61 17.22 -16.80
C GLU A 115 -3.53 16.15 -16.98
N ARG A 116 -3.38 15.20 -16.04
CA ARG A 116 -2.37 14.12 -16.12
C ARG A 116 -2.85 12.98 -17.01
N LEU A 117 -3.08 13.28 -18.28
CA LEU A 117 -3.77 12.41 -19.21
C LEU A 117 -2.99 11.11 -19.51
N CYS A 118 -3.76 10.07 -19.83
CA CYS A 118 -3.32 8.77 -20.31
C CYS A 118 -2.55 8.90 -21.62
N ARG A 119 -1.37 8.30 -21.69
CA ARG A 119 -0.52 8.33 -22.90
C ARG A 119 -1.16 7.62 -24.10
N PHE A 120 -2.15 6.77 -23.84
CA PHE A 120 -2.82 5.98 -24.88
C PHE A 120 -4.04 6.72 -25.43
N CYS A 121 -4.99 7.10 -24.58
CA CYS A 121 -6.27 7.67 -25.03
C CYS A 121 -6.31 9.20 -25.01
N VAL A 122 -5.45 9.86 -24.22
CA VAL A 122 -5.42 11.33 -24.04
C VAL A 122 -6.79 11.91 -23.63
N ALA A 123 -7.64 11.09 -22.99
CA ALA A 123 -9.03 11.46 -22.66
C ALA A 123 -9.39 11.26 -21.18
N ALA A 124 -8.61 10.46 -20.45
CA ALA A 124 -8.77 10.21 -19.02
C ALA A 124 -7.41 10.31 -18.32
N VAL A 125 -7.42 10.42 -16.99
CA VAL A 125 -6.19 10.49 -16.19
C VAL A 125 -5.44 9.16 -16.24
N GLU A 126 -4.10 9.21 -16.38
CA GLU A 126 -3.25 8.01 -16.39
C GLU A 126 -3.00 7.47 -14.98
N GLU A 127 -4.01 6.89 -14.36
CA GLU A 127 -3.89 6.11 -13.13
C GLU A 127 -3.81 4.59 -13.44
N PRO A 128 -3.31 3.75 -12.51
CA PRO A 128 -3.06 2.33 -12.75
C PRO A 128 -4.24 1.51 -13.30
N ILE A 129 -5.44 1.72 -12.79
CA ILE A 129 -6.65 0.99 -13.20
C ILE A 129 -6.99 1.35 -14.65
N HIS A 130 -7.09 2.64 -14.95
CA HIS A 130 -7.34 3.12 -16.30
C HIS A 130 -6.27 2.60 -17.27
N ALA A 131 -4.99 2.84 -16.99
CA ALA A 131 -3.91 2.56 -17.93
C ALA A 131 -3.72 1.06 -18.21
N LEU A 132 -3.92 0.19 -17.21
CA LEU A 132 -3.62 -1.24 -17.33
C LEU A 132 -4.86 -2.11 -17.56
N PHE A 133 -6.02 -1.72 -17.04
CA PHE A 133 -7.20 -2.57 -16.97
C PHE A 133 -8.41 -2.05 -17.74
N GLU A 134 -8.49 -0.77 -18.07
CA GLU A 134 -9.65 -0.19 -18.76
C GLU A 134 -9.33 0.29 -20.17
N CYS A 135 -8.23 1.04 -20.34
CA CYS A 135 -7.89 1.72 -21.59
C CYS A 135 -7.77 0.76 -22.77
N GLU A 136 -8.53 1.01 -23.83
CA GLU A 136 -8.57 0.18 -25.04
C GLU A 136 -7.73 0.74 -26.19
N CYS A 137 -7.12 1.92 -26.00
CA CYS A 137 -6.34 2.60 -27.04
C CYS A 137 -4.94 2.00 -27.27
N SER A 138 -4.58 0.94 -26.54
CA SER A 138 -3.37 0.14 -26.79
C SER A 138 -3.77 -1.29 -27.18
N LEU A 139 -3.53 -1.64 -28.45
CA LEU A 139 -3.85 -2.97 -28.97
C LEU A 139 -3.07 -4.08 -28.23
N ASP A 140 -1.82 -3.81 -27.88
CA ASP A 140 -0.96 -4.73 -27.14
C ASP A 140 -1.55 -5.04 -25.75
N LEU A 141 -1.96 -4.01 -24.99
CA LEU A 141 -2.58 -4.20 -23.68
C LEU A 141 -3.95 -4.88 -23.78
N VAL A 142 -4.74 -4.57 -24.80
CA VAL A 142 -6.01 -5.27 -25.05
C VAL A 142 -5.76 -6.75 -25.31
N THR A 143 -4.75 -7.07 -26.10
CA THR A 143 -4.37 -8.46 -26.42
C THR A 143 -3.89 -9.20 -25.18
N LEU A 144 -3.00 -8.59 -24.40
CA LEU A 144 -2.51 -9.18 -23.13
C LEU A 144 -3.64 -9.43 -22.13
N ARG A 145 -4.62 -8.51 -22.02
CA ARG A 145 -5.78 -8.67 -21.13
C ARG A 145 -6.66 -9.85 -21.56
N ARG A 146 -6.88 -10.04 -22.86
CA ARG A 146 -7.67 -11.18 -23.37
C ARG A 146 -6.96 -12.50 -23.07
N ASN A 147 -5.68 -12.58 -23.41
CA ASN A 147 -4.88 -13.78 -23.23
C ASN A 147 -4.63 -14.14 -21.77
N PHE A 148 -4.83 -13.22 -20.81
CA PHE A 148 -4.61 -13.50 -19.38
C PHE A 148 -5.64 -14.49 -18.80
N TRP A 149 -6.85 -14.52 -19.36
CA TRP A 149 -7.95 -15.37 -18.87
C TRP A 149 -8.11 -16.68 -19.65
N GLU A 150 -7.33 -16.85 -20.72
CA GLU A 150 -7.23 -18.09 -21.50
C GLU A 150 -6.24 -19.06 -20.86
#